data_AF-A0A5B6UNQ1-F1
#
_entry.id   AF-A0A5B6UNQ1-F1
#
_cell.length_a   1.000
_cell.length_b   1.000
_cell.length_c   1.000
_cell.angle_alpha   90.00
_cell.angle_beta   90.00
_cell.angle_gamma   90.00
#
_symmetry.space_group_name_H-M   'P 1'
#
loop_
_entity.id
_entity.type
_entity.pdbx_description
1 polymer ?
#
loop_
_entity_poly.entity_id
_entity_poly.type
_entity_poly.pdbx_seq_one_letter_code
_entity_poly.pdbx_strand_id
1 'polypeptide(L)'
;MVPQFDLLRHTEIGSVIEYAVKSLQVDNILIMGHSRCGGIKRLMSLPDQTQTYDFIDEWVKIGLPAKKKVLEEAGDLPTEQQLTLCEKESVKNSMGNLLTYPFVRRAVVNGTLTLRGAYYDFVNGNFEQWQIVQEELDEKVQSKVEKLIAELQGREHHHHHPHPHHPPCDHDAQRLDDGFHFFKTNIFEYVYNSQFTSRITHQRLITLISAFKNRECFKKLAEAQHPKFLVFSCSDSRVSPSVVLNFKPGEAFVGRNIANMVPQFDQLRHIEIGSVIEYAVKSLQVDNILIMGHSRCGGIERLMSLPDHTQTYDFIDEWVKIGLPAKKKVLEEAGNLPPEQQLTLCEKESVKNSMGNLLTYPFVRSAVVNGTLTLRGGYYDFVNGDFKQWKIL
;
A
#
# COMPACT_ATOMS: atom_id res chain seq x y z
N MET A 1 5.39 1.61 -4.89
CA MET A 1 6.07 2.91 -5.09
C MET A 1 5.52 3.88 -4.07
N VAL A 2 6.35 4.79 -3.55
CA VAL A 2 5.93 5.88 -2.68
C VAL A 2 6.25 7.21 -3.39
N PRO A 3 5.28 8.12 -3.58
CA PRO A 3 5.54 9.44 -4.17
C PRO A 3 6.30 10.35 -3.20
N GLN A 4 6.83 11.45 -3.71
CA GLN A 4 7.32 12.54 -2.87
C GLN A 4 6.16 13.23 -2.14
N PHE A 5 6.47 13.92 -1.06
CA PHE A 5 5.51 14.73 -0.31
C PHE A 5 4.81 15.74 -1.25
N ASP A 6 3.52 15.57 -1.43
CA ASP A 6 2.63 16.51 -2.11
C ASP A 6 1.22 16.40 -1.50
N LEU A 7 0.85 17.42 -0.70
CA LEU A 7 -0.44 17.47 0.00
C LEU A 7 -1.64 17.63 -0.96
N LEU A 8 -1.43 18.00 -2.22
CA LEU A 8 -2.50 18.24 -3.18
C LEU A 8 -2.78 17.04 -4.09
N ARG A 9 -1.75 16.23 -4.37
CA ARG A 9 -1.85 15.12 -5.35
C ARG A 9 -1.80 13.72 -4.74
N HIS A 10 -1.14 13.56 -3.59
CA HIS A 10 -0.82 12.24 -3.04
C HIS A 10 -1.44 12.01 -1.66
N THR A 11 -2.69 12.46 -1.50
CA THR A 11 -3.37 12.45 -0.20
C THR A 11 -3.65 11.06 0.34
N GLU A 12 -3.90 10.09 -0.53
CA GLU A 12 -4.13 8.71 -0.13
C GLU A 12 -2.91 8.12 0.59
N ILE A 13 -1.77 8.02 -0.10
CA ILE A 13 -0.53 7.48 0.48
C ILE A 13 -0.04 8.35 1.63
N GLY A 14 -0.11 9.67 1.46
CA GLY A 14 0.27 10.61 2.52
C GLY A 14 -0.53 10.39 3.81
N SER A 15 -1.83 10.07 3.72
CA SER A 15 -2.68 9.82 4.88
C SER A 15 -2.29 8.53 5.60
N VAL A 16 -1.93 7.48 4.87
CA VAL A 16 -1.49 6.20 5.46
C VAL A 16 -0.16 6.37 6.19
N ILE A 17 0.80 7.06 5.57
CA ILE A 17 2.10 7.34 6.17
C ILE A 17 1.92 8.26 7.39
N GLU A 18 1.12 9.31 7.27
CA GLU A 18 0.85 10.23 8.37
C GLU A 18 0.18 9.53 9.55
N TYR A 19 -0.83 8.70 9.30
CA TYR A 19 -1.52 7.97 10.35
C TYR A 19 -0.59 6.98 11.05
N ALA A 20 0.22 6.25 10.30
CA ALA A 20 1.21 5.34 10.86
C ALA A 20 2.22 6.07 11.76
N VAL A 21 2.78 7.20 11.32
CA VAL A 21 3.84 7.90 12.05
C VAL A 21 3.30 8.78 13.18
N LYS A 22 2.26 9.58 12.94
CA LYS A 22 1.76 10.54 13.92
C LYS A 22 0.75 9.93 14.89
N SER A 23 -0.15 9.07 14.41
CA SER A 23 -1.25 8.53 15.22
C SER A 23 -0.90 7.20 15.87
N LEU A 24 -0.30 6.28 15.12
CA LEU A 24 0.07 4.95 15.63
C LEU A 24 1.50 4.92 16.21
N GLN A 25 2.34 5.90 15.87
CA GLN A 25 3.73 6.00 16.31
C GLN A 25 4.51 4.71 16.02
N VAL A 26 4.38 4.19 14.79
CA VAL A 26 5.10 2.97 14.40
C VAL A 26 6.60 3.20 14.44
N ASP A 27 7.34 2.19 14.91
CA ASP A 27 8.80 2.24 15.00
C ASP A 27 9.48 1.87 13.67
N ASN A 28 8.73 1.26 12.74
CA ASN A 28 9.25 0.78 11.46
C ASN A 28 8.28 1.06 10.30
N ILE A 29 8.81 1.50 9.17
CA ILE A 29 8.12 1.45 7.87
C ILE A 29 8.91 0.55 6.93
N LEU A 30 8.24 -0.49 6.41
CA LEU A 30 8.79 -1.41 5.42
C LEU A 30 8.22 -1.10 4.03
N ILE A 31 9.10 -0.87 3.06
CA ILE A 31 8.77 -0.76 1.63
C ILE A 31 9.17 -2.07 0.98
N MET A 32 8.19 -2.85 0.52
CA MET A 32 8.44 -4.14 -0.12
C MET A 32 8.17 -4.07 -1.62
N GLY A 33 9.16 -4.42 -2.43
CA GLY A 33 9.01 -4.76 -3.83
C GLY A 33 8.90 -6.27 -4.03
N HIS A 34 8.56 -6.68 -5.24
CA HIS A 34 8.46 -8.09 -5.59
C HIS A 34 8.86 -8.32 -7.06
N SER A 35 9.26 -9.55 -7.38
CA SER A 35 9.58 -9.92 -8.76
C SER A 35 8.36 -9.89 -9.67
N ARG A 36 8.56 -9.70 -10.98
CA ARG A 36 7.52 -9.65 -12.02
C ARG A 36 6.43 -8.58 -11.76
N CYS A 37 6.82 -7.43 -11.23
CA CYS A 37 5.89 -6.35 -10.93
C CYS A 37 5.30 -5.74 -12.22
N GLY A 38 3.99 -5.90 -12.42
CA GLY A 38 3.29 -5.36 -13.59
C GLY A 38 3.42 -3.84 -13.74
N GLY A 39 3.46 -3.09 -12.63
CA GLY A 39 3.69 -1.65 -12.64
C GLY A 39 5.10 -1.27 -13.11
N ILE A 40 6.13 -2.01 -12.69
CA ILE A 40 7.51 -1.79 -13.15
C ILE A 40 7.66 -2.19 -14.62
N LYS A 41 7.01 -3.29 -15.04
CA LYS A 41 6.94 -3.65 -16.45
C LYS A 41 6.33 -2.53 -17.29
N ARG A 42 5.24 -1.91 -16.82
CA ARG A 42 4.64 -0.76 -17.51
C ARG A 42 5.59 0.43 -17.53
N LEU A 43 6.20 0.80 -16.40
CA LEU A 43 7.19 1.86 -16.30
C LEU A 43 8.33 1.71 -17.31
N MET A 44 8.95 0.53 -17.37
CA MET A 44 10.08 0.28 -18.26
C MET A 44 9.69 0.35 -19.73
N SER A 45 8.43 0.01 -20.06
CA SER A 45 7.87 0.15 -21.41
C SER A 45 7.36 1.55 -21.76
N LEU A 46 7.28 2.46 -20.78
CA LEU A 46 6.68 3.79 -20.97
C LEU A 46 7.63 4.67 -21.80
N PRO A 47 7.17 5.27 -22.91
CA PRO A 47 7.98 6.21 -23.69
C PRO A 47 8.36 7.46 -22.89
N ASP A 48 9.53 8.05 -23.16
CA ASP A 48 10.06 9.17 -22.36
C ASP A 48 9.29 10.50 -22.56
N GLN A 49 8.43 10.61 -23.58
CA GLN A 49 7.66 11.83 -23.91
C GLN A 49 6.16 11.62 -24.10
N THR A 50 5.53 10.71 -23.37
CA THR A 50 4.07 10.55 -23.41
C THR A 50 3.39 11.39 -22.32
N GLN A 51 2.74 12.48 -22.75
CA GLN A 51 1.66 13.07 -21.96
C GLN A 51 0.44 12.15 -22.08
N THR A 52 0.09 11.51 -20.97
CA THR A 52 -0.99 10.54 -20.90
C THR A 52 -2.05 11.07 -19.95
N TYR A 53 -3.32 10.86 -20.26
CA TYR A 53 -4.41 11.08 -19.31
C TYR A 53 -4.90 9.74 -18.76
N ASP A 54 -3.99 8.78 -18.59
CA ASP A 54 -4.25 7.43 -18.08
C ASP A 54 -3.72 7.35 -16.64
N PHE A 55 -4.49 6.78 -15.71
CA PHE A 55 -4.09 6.76 -14.31
C PHE A 55 -2.86 5.90 -14.09
N ILE A 56 -2.74 4.78 -14.81
CA ILE A 56 -1.60 3.87 -14.66
C ILE A 56 -0.34 4.56 -15.12
N ASP A 57 -0.37 5.22 -16.28
CA ASP A 57 0.81 5.89 -16.83
C ASP A 57 1.26 7.07 -15.95
N GLU A 58 0.33 7.87 -15.45
CA GLU A 58 0.68 8.93 -14.50
C GLU A 58 1.19 8.38 -13.16
N TRP A 59 0.64 7.26 -12.68
CA TRP A 59 1.09 6.61 -11.44
C TRP A 59 2.51 6.07 -11.56
N VAL A 60 2.82 5.31 -12.62
CA VAL A 60 4.14 4.68 -12.74
C VAL A 60 5.26 5.69 -12.94
N LYS A 61 4.96 6.92 -13.39
CA LYS A 61 5.95 8.00 -13.55
C LYS A 61 6.71 8.35 -12.26
N ILE A 62 6.16 8.02 -11.09
CA ILE A 62 6.87 8.14 -9.80
C ILE A 62 8.17 7.31 -9.82
N GLY A 63 8.22 6.22 -10.59
CA GLY A 63 9.40 5.39 -10.75
C GLY A 63 10.39 5.85 -11.83
N LEU A 64 10.14 6.96 -12.56
CA LEU A 64 11.06 7.45 -13.59
C LEU A 64 12.52 7.61 -13.10
N PRO A 65 12.81 8.09 -11.87
CA PRO A 65 14.19 8.14 -11.40
C PRO A 65 14.84 6.75 -11.29
N ALA A 66 14.07 5.69 -11.02
CA ALA A 66 14.58 4.31 -10.96
C ALA A 66 14.85 3.79 -12.37
N LYS A 67 13.89 3.98 -13.29
CA LYS A 67 14.07 3.66 -14.72
C LYS A 67 15.33 4.32 -15.28
N LYS A 68 15.48 5.63 -15.06
CA LYS A 68 16.62 6.41 -15.55
C LYS A 68 17.94 5.82 -15.06
N LYS A 69 18.08 5.60 -13.75
CA LYS A 69 19.29 5.05 -13.14
C LYS A 69 19.64 3.67 -13.72
N VAL A 70 18.64 2.78 -13.85
CA VAL A 70 18.85 1.43 -14.38
C VAL A 70 19.28 1.46 -15.84
N LEU A 71 18.69 2.34 -16.66
CA LEU A 71 19.10 2.48 -18.06
C LEU A 71 20.51 3.07 -18.21
N GLU A 72 20.91 3.97 -17.31
CA GLU A 72 22.27 4.56 -17.29
C GLU A 72 23.33 3.55 -16.83
N GLU A 73 23.05 2.76 -15.79
CA GLU A 73 24.03 1.83 -15.18
C GLU A 73 24.01 0.43 -15.79
N ALA A 74 22.89 0.01 -16.37
CA ALA A 74 22.63 -1.38 -16.76
C ALA A 74 21.82 -1.50 -18.07
N GLY A 75 21.86 -0.47 -18.93
CA GLY A 75 21.12 -0.44 -20.21
C GLY A 75 21.50 -1.54 -21.20
N ASP A 76 22.71 -2.08 -21.11
CA ASP A 76 23.21 -3.17 -21.97
C ASP A 76 22.76 -4.56 -21.49
N LEU A 77 22.19 -4.68 -20.29
CA LEU A 77 21.72 -5.97 -19.77
C LEU A 77 20.42 -6.42 -20.45
N PRO A 78 20.10 -7.73 -20.45
CA PRO A 78 18.80 -8.23 -20.90
C PRO A 78 17.62 -7.56 -20.18
N THR A 79 16.50 -7.36 -20.88
CA THR A 79 15.30 -6.67 -20.35
C THR A 79 14.80 -7.22 -19.02
N GLU A 80 14.83 -8.54 -18.83
CA GLU A 80 14.42 -9.19 -17.55
C GLU A 80 15.33 -8.79 -16.38
N GLN A 81 16.63 -8.62 -16.63
CA GLN A 81 17.57 -8.13 -15.61
C GLN A 81 17.32 -6.65 -15.32
N GLN A 82 17.08 -5.84 -16.35
CA GLN A 82 16.71 -4.43 -16.16
C GLN A 82 15.42 -4.27 -15.36
N LEU A 83 14.40 -5.11 -15.61
CA LEU A 83 13.16 -5.13 -14.83
C LEU A 83 13.43 -5.43 -13.35
N THR A 84 14.20 -6.49 -13.08
CA THR A 84 14.60 -6.88 -11.71
C THR A 84 15.34 -5.75 -10.99
N LEU A 85 16.31 -5.12 -11.67
CA LEU A 85 17.02 -3.97 -11.12
C LEU A 85 16.09 -2.79 -10.87
N CYS A 86 15.17 -2.50 -11.80
CA CYS A 86 14.22 -1.39 -11.65
C CYS A 86 13.21 -1.65 -10.52
N GLU A 87 12.81 -2.90 -10.27
CA GLU A 87 11.98 -3.26 -9.11
C GLU A 87 12.71 -2.92 -7.79
N LYS A 88 13.98 -3.30 -7.67
CA LYS A 88 14.81 -3.01 -6.48
C LYS A 88 15.09 -1.52 -6.33
N GLU A 89 15.48 -0.83 -7.40
CA GLU A 89 15.74 0.61 -7.37
C GLU A 89 14.46 1.41 -7.08
N SER A 90 13.28 0.93 -7.49
CA SER A 90 12.01 1.56 -7.14
C SER A 90 11.70 1.47 -5.64
N VAL A 91 12.14 0.41 -4.96
CA VAL A 91 12.07 0.32 -3.48
C VAL A 91 12.97 1.39 -2.87
N LYS A 92 14.23 1.47 -3.29
CA LYS A 92 15.19 2.46 -2.78
C LYS A 92 14.71 3.90 -3.00
N ASN A 93 14.19 4.21 -4.18
CA ASN A 93 13.60 5.52 -4.47
C ASN A 93 12.38 5.81 -3.61
N SER A 94 11.53 4.82 -3.36
CA SER A 94 10.38 4.97 -2.46
C SER A 94 10.82 5.28 -1.03
N MET A 95 11.91 4.64 -0.55
CA MET A 95 12.50 4.97 0.76
C MET A 95 13.05 6.41 0.78
N GLY A 96 13.72 6.84 -0.29
CA GLY A 96 14.17 8.24 -0.42
C GLY A 96 13.00 9.24 -0.43
N ASN A 97 11.90 8.88 -1.09
CA ASN A 97 10.69 9.70 -1.14
C ASN A 97 10.01 9.82 0.22
N LEU A 98 10.02 8.78 1.05
CA LEU A 98 9.53 8.87 2.44
C LEU A 98 10.26 9.96 3.24
N LEU A 99 11.55 10.17 3.02
CA LEU A 99 12.33 11.24 3.69
C LEU A 99 11.96 12.66 3.22
N THR A 100 11.15 12.80 2.17
CA THR A 100 10.59 14.10 1.78
C THR A 100 9.41 14.51 2.66
N TYR A 101 8.76 13.56 3.36
CA TYR A 101 7.71 13.84 4.33
C TYR A 101 8.33 14.40 5.61
N PRO A 102 8.03 15.67 6.01
CA PRO A 102 8.73 16.31 7.12
C PRO A 102 8.59 15.58 8.46
N PHE A 103 7.46 14.92 8.70
CA PHE A 103 7.23 14.15 9.93
C PHE A 103 7.96 12.79 9.91
N VAL A 104 8.08 12.13 8.76
CA VAL A 104 8.90 10.92 8.62
C VAL A 104 10.37 11.26 8.83
N ARG A 105 10.88 12.29 8.13
CA ARG A 105 12.29 12.71 8.27
C ARG A 105 12.65 13.04 9.71
N ARG A 106 11.79 13.78 10.42
CA ARG A 106 12.01 14.08 11.85
C ARG A 106 12.04 12.82 12.71
N ALA A 107 11.11 11.90 12.51
CA ALA A 107 11.07 10.65 13.27
C ALA A 107 12.33 9.79 13.04
N VAL A 108 12.81 9.72 11.79
CA VAL A 108 14.06 9.02 11.44
C VAL A 108 15.27 9.68 12.08
N VAL A 109 15.43 11.01 11.96
CA VAL A 109 16.54 11.75 12.58
C VAL A 109 16.55 11.63 14.10
N ASN A 110 15.37 11.57 14.72
CA ASN A 110 15.24 11.40 16.17
C ASN A 110 15.43 9.95 16.63
N GLY A 111 15.65 9.00 15.71
CA GLY A 111 15.78 7.57 16.02
C GLY A 111 14.49 6.90 16.49
N THR A 112 13.33 7.53 16.32
CA THR A 112 12.02 6.96 16.70
C THR A 112 11.34 6.22 15.55
N LEU A 113 11.93 6.22 14.34
CA LEU A 113 11.40 5.52 13.18
C LEU A 113 12.54 4.98 12.31
N THR A 114 12.44 3.71 11.94
CA THR A 114 13.37 3.04 11.02
C THR A 114 12.71 2.81 9.66
N LEU A 115 13.40 3.15 8.58
CA LEU A 115 12.98 2.85 7.21
C LEU A 115 13.69 1.61 6.67
N ARG A 116 12.91 0.62 6.23
CA ARG A 116 13.41 -0.66 5.69
C ARG A 116 12.90 -0.87 4.29
N GLY A 117 13.78 -1.32 3.41
CA GLY A 117 13.42 -1.81 2.09
C GLY A 117 13.47 -3.33 2.08
N ALA A 118 12.62 -3.96 1.29
CA ALA A 118 12.71 -5.38 1.02
C ALA A 118 12.31 -5.70 -0.41
N TYR A 119 12.78 -6.85 -0.90
CA TYR A 119 12.40 -7.39 -2.20
C TYR A 119 12.17 -8.88 -2.09
N TYR A 120 10.95 -9.30 -2.44
CA TYR A 120 10.56 -10.69 -2.48
C TYR A 120 10.52 -11.20 -3.92
N ASP A 121 11.48 -12.03 -4.29
CA ASP A 121 11.38 -12.82 -5.50
C ASP A 121 10.53 -14.06 -5.23
N PHE A 122 9.24 -13.95 -5.55
CA PHE A 122 8.30 -15.03 -5.30
C PHE A 122 8.43 -16.20 -6.27
N VAL A 123 9.14 -16.01 -7.39
CA VAL A 123 9.43 -17.07 -8.36
C VAL A 123 10.45 -18.03 -7.78
N ASN A 124 11.52 -17.49 -7.19
CA ASN A 124 12.61 -18.29 -6.63
C ASN A 124 12.52 -18.48 -5.11
N GLY A 125 11.60 -17.80 -4.42
CA GLY A 125 11.47 -17.86 -2.96
C GLY A 125 12.61 -17.16 -2.23
N ASN A 126 13.18 -16.12 -2.84
CA ASN A 126 14.29 -15.34 -2.30
C ASN A 126 13.79 -14.03 -1.73
N PHE A 127 14.37 -13.61 -0.63
CA PHE A 127 14.00 -12.39 0.06
C PHE A 127 15.25 -11.63 0.45
N GLU A 128 15.31 -10.36 0.05
CA GLU A 128 16.40 -9.44 0.31
C GLU A 128 15.86 -8.28 1.13
N GLN A 129 16.65 -7.81 2.10
CA GLN A 129 16.33 -6.63 2.90
C GLN A 129 17.45 -5.60 2.84
N TRP A 130 17.07 -4.34 2.97
CA TRP A 130 17.95 -3.19 3.07
C TRP A 130 17.44 -2.27 4.18
N GLN A 131 18.34 -1.55 4.81
CA GLN A 131 18.00 -0.50 5.76
C GLN A 131 18.72 0.77 5.33
N ILE A 132 18.06 1.92 5.43
CA ILE A 132 18.81 3.18 5.37
C ILE A 132 19.52 3.31 6.72
N VAL A 133 20.85 3.19 6.70
CA VAL A 133 21.69 3.48 7.85
C VAL A 133 21.85 4.98 8.02
N GLN A 134 21.97 5.43 9.27
CA GLN A 134 22.06 6.85 9.64
C GLN A 134 23.21 7.57 8.93
N GLU A 135 24.31 6.87 8.65
CA GLU A 135 25.44 7.37 7.87
C GLU A 135 25.04 7.82 6.45
N GLU A 136 24.16 7.10 5.74
CA GLU A 136 23.68 7.52 4.41
C GLU A 136 22.76 8.76 4.47
N LEU A 137 22.06 8.93 5.59
CA LEU A 137 21.25 10.12 5.86
C LEU A 137 22.15 11.32 6.14
N ASP A 138 23.15 11.13 7.00
CA ASP A 138 24.12 12.15 7.35
C ASP A 138 24.93 12.57 6.13
N GLU A 139 25.39 11.64 5.27
CA GLU A 139 26.05 11.97 4.01
C GLU A 139 25.14 12.75 3.04
N LYS A 140 23.86 12.38 2.90
CA LYS A 140 22.92 13.11 2.02
C LYS A 140 22.55 14.48 2.56
N VAL A 141 22.37 14.61 3.88
CA VAL A 141 22.12 15.87 4.55
C VAL A 141 23.35 16.75 4.44
N GLN A 142 24.52 16.20 4.73
CA GLN A 142 25.80 16.88 4.64
C GLN A 142 26.10 17.30 3.20
N SER A 143 25.87 16.45 2.20
CA SER A 143 26.00 16.82 0.78
C SER A 143 25.05 17.95 0.38
N LYS A 144 23.79 17.96 0.84
CA LYS A 144 22.85 19.07 0.60
C LYS A 144 23.24 20.35 1.32
N VAL A 145 23.71 20.23 2.56
CA VAL A 145 24.20 21.34 3.38
C VAL A 145 25.47 21.92 2.75
N GLU A 146 26.42 21.09 2.32
CA GLU A 146 27.62 21.48 1.58
C GLU A 146 27.29 22.14 0.25
N LYS A 147 26.25 21.68 -0.45
CA LYS A 147 25.78 22.32 -1.69
C LYS A 147 25.16 23.70 -1.43
N LEU A 148 24.35 23.83 -0.38
CA LEU A 148 23.80 25.11 0.05
C LEU A 148 24.90 26.05 0.57
N ILE A 149 25.87 25.54 1.32
CA ILE A 149 27.02 26.29 1.82
C ILE A 149 27.89 26.74 0.64
N ALA A 150 28.13 25.88 -0.35
CA ALA A 150 28.88 26.23 -1.56
C ALA A 150 28.16 27.26 -2.44
N GLU A 151 26.82 27.23 -2.48
CA GLU A 151 26.00 28.24 -3.15
C GLU A 151 25.96 29.57 -2.38
N LEU A 152 26.04 29.54 -1.04
CA LEU A 152 25.94 30.71 -0.17
C LEU A 152 27.31 31.33 0.18
N GLN A 153 28.40 30.57 0.07
CA GLN A 153 29.73 30.96 0.53
C GLN A 153 30.78 30.44 -0.44
N GLY A 154 31.32 31.32 -1.27
CA GLY A 154 32.65 31.10 -1.84
C GLY A 154 33.72 31.20 -0.74
N ARG A 155 33.92 30.13 0.05
CA ARG A 155 35.17 29.65 0.73
C ARG A 155 34.93 28.88 2.05
N GLU A 156 35.96 28.12 2.41
CA GLU A 156 36.04 26.91 3.26
C GLU A 156 35.96 27.08 4.79
N HIS A 157 35.44 26.03 5.46
CA HIS A 157 36.12 25.10 6.41
C HIS A 157 35.37 24.83 7.74
N HIS A 158 35.23 23.54 8.09
CA HIS A 158 35.77 22.85 9.29
C HIS A 158 34.91 21.64 9.73
N HIS A 159 35.58 20.50 9.95
CA HIS A 159 35.01 19.22 10.39
C HIS A 159 34.81 19.14 11.92
N HIS A 160 33.78 18.40 12.34
CA HIS A 160 33.62 17.91 13.72
C HIS A 160 33.27 16.42 13.71
N HIS A 161 33.86 15.66 14.64
CA HIS A 161 33.69 14.21 14.79
C HIS A 161 32.44 13.84 15.63
N PRO A 162 31.75 12.73 15.35
CA PRO A 162 30.71 12.20 16.22
C PRO A 162 31.24 11.16 17.22
N HIS A 163 30.57 11.08 18.38
CA HIS A 163 30.75 10.05 19.41
C HIS A 163 29.97 8.76 19.08
N PRO A 164 30.40 7.59 19.56
CA PRO A 164 29.78 6.32 19.22
C PRO A 164 28.52 6.08 20.07
N HIS A 165 27.37 5.94 19.42
CA HIS A 165 26.20 5.30 20.02
C HIS A 165 26.11 3.86 19.54
N HIS A 166 25.97 2.93 20.49
CA HIS A 166 25.76 1.52 20.21
C HIS A 166 24.43 1.29 19.48
N PRO A 167 24.38 0.41 18.45
CA PRO A 167 23.15 0.15 17.71
C PRO A 167 22.16 -0.65 18.58
N PRO A 168 20.86 -0.33 18.57
CA PRO A 168 19.85 -1.17 19.20
C PRO A 168 19.76 -2.51 18.47
N CYS A 169 19.62 -3.59 19.23
CA CYS A 169 19.42 -4.94 18.72
C CYS A 169 18.07 -5.02 17.98
N ASP A 170 18.09 -5.40 16.70
CA ASP A 170 16.98 -5.24 15.76
C ASP A 170 15.99 -6.41 15.79
N HIS A 171 15.21 -6.51 16.86
CA HIS A 171 14.21 -7.58 17.03
C HIS A 171 13.12 -7.59 15.94
N ASP A 172 12.84 -6.45 15.29
CA ASP A 172 11.81 -6.35 14.25
C ASP A 172 12.29 -6.85 12.89
N ALA A 173 13.56 -6.62 12.53
CA ALA A 173 14.16 -7.28 11.37
C ALA A 173 14.09 -8.80 11.53
N GLN A 174 14.46 -9.30 12.71
CA GLN A 174 14.36 -10.73 13.02
C GLN A 174 12.91 -11.23 12.90
N ARG A 175 11.90 -10.46 13.34
CA ARG A 175 10.48 -10.82 13.17
C ARG A 175 10.08 -10.95 11.70
N LEU A 176 10.57 -10.06 10.83
CA LEU A 176 10.31 -10.12 9.39
C LEU A 176 10.98 -11.34 8.75
N ASP A 177 12.23 -11.60 9.11
CA ASP A 177 12.99 -12.76 8.64
C ASP A 177 12.39 -14.06 9.15
N ASP A 178 11.99 -14.13 10.42
CA ASP A 178 11.29 -15.27 11.03
C ASP A 178 9.92 -15.48 10.38
N GLY A 179 9.18 -14.40 10.11
CA GLY A 179 7.90 -14.43 9.43
C GLY A 179 8.04 -14.93 7.99
N PHE A 180 9.06 -14.44 7.27
CA PHE A 180 9.36 -14.90 5.92
C PHE A 180 9.94 -16.31 5.92
N HIS A 181 10.76 -16.71 6.89
CA HIS A 181 11.24 -18.08 7.05
C HIS A 181 10.08 -19.01 7.40
N PHE A 182 9.15 -18.59 8.25
CA PHE A 182 7.93 -19.35 8.51
C PHE A 182 7.12 -19.54 7.23
N PHE A 183 6.91 -18.47 6.45
CA PHE A 183 6.27 -18.53 5.14
C PHE A 183 7.06 -19.45 4.19
N LYS A 184 8.38 -19.28 4.10
CA LYS A 184 9.24 -20.07 3.23
C LYS A 184 9.18 -21.54 3.63
N THR A 185 9.43 -21.90 4.88
CA THR A 185 9.45 -23.28 5.34
C THR A 185 8.08 -23.93 5.32
N ASN A 186 7.02 -23.27 5.84
CA ASN A 186 5.72 -23.90 6.04
C ASN A 186 4.73 -23.70 4.89
N ILE A 187 4.93 -22.67 4.06
CA ILE A 187 4.02 -22.32 2.97
C ILE A 187 4.70 -22.53 1.61
N PHE A 188 5.99 -22.21 1.46
CA PHE A 188 6.71 -22.30 0.18
C PHE A 188 7.43 -23.65 -0.04
N GLU A 189 8.22 -24.12 0.93
CA GLU A 189 9.12 -25.29 0.86
C GLU A 189 8.43 -26.60 1.28
N TYR A 190 7.55 -26.59 2.30
CA TYR A 190 6.72 -27.75 2.66
C TYR A 190 5.86 -28.22 1.47
N VAL A 191 5.47 -27.29 0.60
CA VAL A 191 4.75 -27.56 -0.67
C VAL A 191 5.70 -28.04 -1.79
N TYR A 192 7.00 -27.74 -1.68
CA TYR A 192 8.03 -28.09 -2.67
C TYR A 192 8.57 -29.52 -2.53
N ASN A 193 8.65 -30.06 -1.30
CA ASN A 193 9.34 -31.31 -0.96
C ASN A 193 8.49 -32.35 -0.19
N SER A 194 7.45 -32.95 -0.80
CA SER A 194 6.78 -34.14 -0.21
C SER A 194 6.85 -35.38 -1.09
N GLN A 195 7.99 -36.08 -0.99
CA GLN A 195 8.01 -37.54 -0.79
C GLN A 195 8.48 -37.80 0.65
N PHE A 196 7.58 -37.96 1.62
CA PHE A 196 7.72 -38.94 2.72
C PHE A 196 6.51 -38.98 3.66
N THR A 197 6.32 -40.16 4.26
CA THR A 197 5.16 -40.65 5.01
C THR A 197 5.23 -40.46 6.54
N SER A 198 4.04 -40.29 7.14
CA SER A 198 3.57 -40.70 8.48
C SER A 198 4.33 -40.27 9.75
N ARG A 199 3.72 -39.37 10.55
CA ARG A 199 2.93 -39.68 11.77
C ARG A 199 2.60 -38.36 12.47
N ILE A 200 1.31 -38.15 12.70
CA ILE A 200 0.71 -36.93 13.23
C ILE A 200 0.46 -37.11 14.74
N THR A 201 0.86 -36.13 15.56
CA THR A 201 0.18 -35.83 16.84
C THR A 201 -0.92 -34.80 16.60
N HIS A 202 -2.08 -35.05 17.20
CA HIS A 202 -3.37 -35.09 16.48
C HIS A 202 -4.31 -33.89 16.65
N GLN A 203 -3.86 -32.66 16.97
CA GLN A 203 -4.83 -31.56 17.13
C GLN A 203 -4.36 -30.15 16.73
N ARG A 204 -3.63 -30.04 15.60
CA ARG A 204 -3.44 -28.75 14.88
C ARG A 204 -3.04 -28.87 13.41
N LEU A 205 -2.79 -30.09 12.91
CA LEU A 205 -2.23 -30.31 11.58
C LEU A 205 -3.30 -30.38 10.46
N ILE A 206 -4.53 -30.83 10.73
CA ILE A 206 -5.50 -31.14 9.66
C ILE A 206 -6.16 -29.89 9.05
N THR A 207 -6.35 -28.81 9.82
CA THR A 207 -6.87 -27.54 9.26
C THR A 207 -5.80 -26.81 8.43
N LEU A 208 -4.51 -26.94 8.79
CA LEU A 208 -3.38 -26.42 8.00
C LEU A 208 -3.09 -27.26 6.74
N ILE A 209 -3.30 -28.57 6.79
CA ILE A 209 -3.04 -29.49 5.66
C ILE A 209 -4.09 -29.39 4.54
N SER A 210 -5.28 -28.85 4.80
CA SER A 210 -6.27 -28.59 3.74
C SER A 210 -6.08 -27.25 3.01
N ALA A 211 -5.28 -26.32 3.57
CA ALA A 211 -5.15 -24.97 3.05
C ALA A 211 -4.12 -24.79 1.92
N PHE A 212 -3.20 -25.73 1.69
CA PHE A 212 -2.11 -25.52 0.71
C PHE A 212 -1.71 -26.77 -0.08
N LYS A 213 -2.69 -27.39 -0.74
CA LYS A 213 -2.42 -28.10 -1.99
C LYS A 213 -2.50 -27.06 -3.12
N ASN A 214 -1.37 -26.60 -3.67
CA ASN A 214 -1.21 -26.35 -5.12
C ASN A 214 0.16 -25.73 -5.46
N ARG A 215 1.14 -26.61 -5.69
CA ARG A 215 2.46 -26.36 -6.29
C ARG A 215 2.39 -25.66 -7.66
N GLU A 216 1.31 -25.88 -8.40
CA GLU A 216 1.01 -25.25 -9.70
C GLU A 216 0.52 -23.80 -9.58
N CYS A 217 -0.02 -23.40 -8.42
CA CYS A 217 -0.65 -22.10 -8.27
C CYS A 217 0.39 -20.97 -8.41
N PHE A 218 1.50 -21.02 -7.68
CA PHE A 218 2.53 -19.97 -7.76
C PHE A 218 3.26 -19.91 -9.10
N LYS A 219 3.44 -21.04 -9.80
CA LYS A 219 3.97 -21.03 -11.17
C LYS A 219 3.02 -20.34 -12.14
N LYS A 220 1.72 -20.67 -12.07
CA LYS A 220 0.69 -20.00 -12.88
C LYS A 220 0.56 -18.51 -12.52
N LEU A 221 0.63 -18.16 -11.24
CA LEU A 221 0.62 -16.77 -10.77
C LEU A 221 1.87 -16.00 -11.21
N ALA A 222 3.02 -16.67 -11.32
CA ALA A 222 4.22 -16.07 -11.89
C ALA A 222 4.06 -15.75 -13.38
N GLU A 223 3.28 -16.54 -14.12
CA GLU A 223 2.99 -16.27 -15.54
C GLU A 223 1.99 -15.13 -15.70
N ALA A 224 0.85 -15.18 -14.99
CA ALA A 224 -0.15 -14.12 -14.99
C ALA A 224 -1.07 -14.19 -13.75
N GLN A 225 -1.59 -13.02 -13.35
CA GLN A 225 -2.65 -12.92 -12.34
C GLN A 225 -4.02 -12.72 -13.01
N HIS A 226 -5.04 -13.40 -12.50
CA HIS A 226 -6.44 -13.26 -12.94
C HIS A 226 -7.39 -13.20 -11.72
N PRO A 227 -7.24 -12.20 -10.85
CA PRO A 227 -8.09 -12.08 -9.68
C PRO A 227 -9.54 -11.84 -10.07
N LYS A 228 -10.46 -12.40 -9.29
CA LYS A 228 -11.90 -12.26 -9.49
C LYS A 228 -12.49 -11.07 -8.73
N PHE A 229 -11.70 -10.52 -7.80
CA PHE A 229 -12.06 -9.39 -6.96
C PHE A 229 -10.97 -8.32 -7.03
N LEU A 230 -11.38 -7.07 -7.16
CA LEU A 230 -10.69 -5.94 -6.53
C LEU A 230 -11.32 -5.72 -5.15
N VAL A 231 -10.50 -5.57 -4.11
CA VAL A 231 -10.97 -5.29 -2.75
C VAL A 231 -10.32 -4.02 -2.24
N PHE A 232 -11.14 -3.04 -1.85
CA PHE A 232 -10.69 -1.92 -1.04
C PHE A 232 -10.99 -2.21 0.43
N SER A 233 -9.95 -2.23 1.27
CA SER A 233 -10.08 -2.43 2.72
C SER A 233 -9.31 -1.37 3.50
N CYS A 234 -9.58 -1.26 4.79
CA CYS A 234 -8.88 -0.27 5.62
C CYS A 234 -7.44 -0.72 5.88
N SER A 235 -6.53 0.24 6.04
CA SER A 235 -5.15 0.01 6.52
C SER A 235 -5.09 -0.48 7.97
N ASP A 236 -6.20 -0.47 8.70
CA ASP A 236 -6.34 -1.03 10.04
C ASP A 236 -5.77 -2.46 10.11
N SER A 237 -4.83 -2.70 11.04
CA SER A 237 -4.10 -3.96 11.16
C SER A 237 -4.99 -5.16 11.51
N ARG A 238 -6.18 -4.92 12.06
CA ARG A 238 -7.16 -5.97 12.42
C ARG A 238 -7.99 -6.44 11.22
N VAL A 239 -7.92 -5.71 10.09
CA VAL A 239 -8.78 -5.89 8.92
C VAL A 239 -7.95 -6.26 7.71
N SER A 240 -7.49 -7.51 7.69
CA SER A 240 -6.87 -8.10 6.50
C SER A 240 -7.94 -8.79 5.66
N PRO A 241 -8.23 -8.31 4.43
CA PRO A 241 -9.30 -8.88 3.60
C PRO A 241 -9.01 -10.34 3.23
N SER A 242 -7.74 -10.68 2.97
CA SER A 242 -7.37 -12.06 2.65
C SER A 242 -7.57 -13.02 3.82
N VAL A 243 -7.34 -12.57 5.06
CA VAL A 243 -7.58 -13.39 6.25
C VAL A 243 -9.07 -13.51 6.54
N VAL A 244 -9.79 -12.38 6.55
CA VAL A 244 -11.21 -12.34 6.91
C VAL A 244 -12.08 -13.07 5.88
N LEU A 245 -11.77 -12.95 4.59
CA LEU A 245 -12.55 -13.56 3.51
C LEU A 245 -11.91 -14.86 2.97
N ASN A 246 -10.79 -15.29 3.55
CA ASN A 246 -10.06 -16.50 3.17
C ASN A 246 -9.67 -16.53 1.67
N PHE A 247 -9.31 -15.37 1.09
CA PHE A 247 -8.79 -15.33 -0.28
C PHE A 247 -7.48 -16.10 -0.37
N LYS A 248 -7.37 -16.92 -1.40
CA LYS A 248 -6.12 -17.57 -1.79
C LYS A 248 -5.25 -16.59 -2.58
N PRO A 249 -3.92 -16.82 -2.63
CA PRO A 249 -3.04 -16.03 -3.47
C PRO A 249 -3.56 -15.94 -4.90
N GLY A 250 -3.65 -14.71 -5.43
CA GLY A 250 -4.15 -14.42 -6.77
C GLY A 250 -5.66 -14.33 -6.95
N GLU A 251 -6.48 -14.61 -5.92
CA GLU A 251 -7.95 -14.49 -6.04
C GLU A 251 -8.47 -13.06 -5.91
N ALA A 252 -7.73 -12.21 -5.20
CA ALA A 252 -8.06 -10.81 -4.98
C ALA A 252 -6.87 -9.89 -5.27
N PHE A 253 -7.13 -8.83 -6.02
CA PHE A 253 -6.30 -7.65 -6.11
C PHE A 253 -6.75 -6.68 -5.00
N VAL A 254 -5.83 -6.16 -4.20
CA VAL A 254 -6.19 -5.45 -2.96
C VAL A 254 -5.60 -4.05 -2.93
N GLY A 255 -6.45 -3.05 -2.70
CA GLY A 255 -6.06 -1.69 -2.32
C GLY A 255 -6.38 -1.47 -0.84
N ARG A 256 -5.45 -0.89 -0.07
CA ARG A 256 -5.67 -0.57 1.34
C ARG A 256 -5.32 0.88 1.63
N ASN A 257 -6.26 1.60 2.23
CA ASN A 257 -6.11 3.00 2.60
C ASN A 257 -6.84 3.32 3.91
N ILE A 258 -6.73 4.55 4.39
CA ILE A 258 -7.45 4.99 5.59
C ILE A 258 -8.96 4.94 5.32
N ALA A 259 -9.69 4.18 6.14
CA ALA A 259 -11.15 4.02 6.07
C ALA A 259 -11.71 3.49 4.73
N ASN A 260 -10.92 2.69 3.98
CA ASN A 260 -11.36 1.94 2.78
C ASN A 260 -12.14 2.80 1.76
N MET A 261 -11.78 4.07 1.64
CA MET A 261 -12.52 5.04 0.85
C MET A 261 -12.09 4.98 -0.61
N VAL A 262 -13.06 5.22 -1.51
CA VAL A 262 -12.81 5.46 -2.93
C VAL A 262 -13.25 6.88 -3.26
N PRO A 263 -12.36 7.75 -3.75
CA PRO A 263 -12.72 9.09 -4.19
C PRO A 263 -13.51 9.05 -5.50
N GLN A 264 -14.12 10.18 -5.86
CA GLN A 264 -14.68 10.36 -7.20
C GLN A 264 -13.56 10.37 -8.25
N PHE A 265 -13.93 10.07 -9.49
CA PHE A 265 -13.04 10.14 -10.64
C PHE A 265 -12.38 11.53 -10.74
N ASP A 266 -11.06 11.57 -10.54
CA ASP A 266 -10.24 12.76 -10.69
C ASP A 266 -8.82 12.34 -11.10
N GLN A 267 -8.47 12.63 -12.35
CA GLN A 267 -7.19 12.24 -12.96
C GLN A 267 -6.00 13.08 -12.50
N LEU A 268 -6.20 14.10 -11.68
CA LEU A 268 -5.16 14.99 -11.19
C LEU A 268 -4.86 14.78 -9.70
N ARG A 269 -5.88 14.43 -8.90
CA ARG A 269 -5.76 14.36 -7.44
C ARG A 269 -5.77 12.95 -6.84
N HIS A 270 -6.30 11.96 -7.54
CA HIS A 270 -6.51 10.61 -7.00
C HIS A 270 -5.95 9.53 -7.92
N ILE A 271 -4.72 9.77 -8.37
CA ILE A 271 -4.06 8.95 -9.38
C ILE A 271 -3.78 7.54 -8.83
N GLU A 272 -3.50 7.42 -7.54
CA GLU A 272 -3.21 6.16 -6.86
C GLU A 272 -4.40 5.21 -6.94
N ILE A 273 -5.54 5.65 -6.42
CA ILE A 273 -6.76 4.84 -6.42
C ILE A 273 -7.31 4.68 -7.83
N GLY A 274 -7.24 5.72 -8.66
CA GLY A 274 -7.60 5.63 -10.06
C GLY A 274 -6.82 4.55 -10.81
N SER A 275 -5.50 4.45 -10.57
CA SER A 275 -4.64 3.46 -11.23
C SER A 275 -4.96 2.03 -10.77
N VAL A 276 -5.28 1.83 -9.49
CA VAL A 276 -5.71 0.53 -8.94
C VAL A 276 -7.01 0.08 -9.59
N ILE A 277 -8.01 0.98 -9.67
CA ILE A 277 -9.31 0.67 -10.29
C ILE A 277 -9.14 0.43 -11.79
N GLU A 278 -8.39 1.29 -12.47
CA GLU A 278 -8.14 1.18 -13.91
C GLU A 278 -7.45 -0.14 -14.26
N TYR A 279 -6.39 -0.50 -13.53
CA TYR A 279 -5.68 -1.76 -13.74
C TYR A 279 -6.58 -2.96 -13.47
N ALA A 280 -7.36 -2.94 -12.38
CA ALA A 280 -8.28 -4.03 -12.06
C ALA A 280 -9.36 -4.24 -13.13
N VAL A 281 -9.95 -3.16 -13.64
CA VAL A 281 -11.06 -3.25 -14.59
C VAL A 281 -10.58 -3.46 -16.03
N LYS A 282 -9.57 -2.71 -16.48
CA LYS A 282 -9.13 -2.76 -17.88
C LYS A 282 -8.11 -3.87 -18.15
N SER A 283 -7.19 -4.10 -17.23
CA SER A 283 -6.08 -5.04 -17.43
C SER A 283 -6.35 -6.42 -16.84
N LEU A 284 -6.85 -6.47 -15.59
CA LEU A 284 -7.14 -7.74 -14.91
C LEU A 284 -8.55 -8.27 -15.19
N GLN A 285 -9.45 -7.40 -15.65
CA GLN A 285 -10.85 -7.71 -15.95
C GLN A 285 -11.54 -8.42 -14.78
N VAL A 286 -11.39 -7.86 -13.57
CA VAL A 286 -12.03 -8.42 -12.37
C VAL A 286 -13.55 -8.46 -12.53
N ASP A 287 -14.18 -9.50 -11.99
CA ASP A 287 -15.63 -9.68 -12.04
C ASP A 287 -16.34 -8.85 -10.94
N ASN A 288 -15.62 -8.50 -9.86
CA ASN A 288 -16.19 -7.85 -8.68
C ASN A 288 -15.28 -6.74 -8.15
N ILE A 289 -15.86 -5.63 -7.70
CA ILE A 289 -15.21 -4.68 -6.79
C ILE A 289 -15.92 -4.75 -5.43
N LEU A 290 -15.19 -5.04 -4.36
CA LEU A 290 -15.68 -5.05 -2.98
C LEU A 290 -15.09 -3.87 -2.20
N ILE A 291 -15.96 -3.02 -1.64
CA ILE A 291 -15.58 -2.06 -0.61
C ILE A 291 -15.86 -2.66 0.76
N MET A 292 -14.82 -2.90 1.56
CA MET A 292 -14.91 -3.56 2.86
C MET A 292 -14.68 -2.56 4.00
N GLY A 293 -15.78 -2.07 4.58
CA GLY A 293 -15.80 -1.33 5.84
C GLY A 293 -15.65 -2.24 7.05
N HIS A 294 -15.43 -1.64 8.22
CA HIS A 294 -15.29 -2.39 9.46
C HIS A 294 -15.72 -1.58 10.70
N SER A 295 -16.02 -2.29 11.79
CA SER A 295 -16.32 -1.70 13.10
C SER A 295 -15.13 -0.94 13.69
N ARG A 296 -15.39 0.12 14.46
CA ARG A 296 -14.37 0.90 15.20
C ARG A 296 -13.25 1.41 14.30
N CYS A 297 -13.62 1.96 13.15
CA CYS A 297 -12.70 2.51 12.18
C CYS A 297 -12.19 3.89 12.61
N GLY A 298 -10.88 3.98 12.93
CA GLY A 298 -10.26 5.24 13.36
C GLY A 298 -10.32 6.36 12.30
N GLY A 299 -10.34 6.02 11.01
CA GLY A 299 -10.52 7.02 9.96
C GLY A 299 -11.95 7.59 9.89
N ILE A 300 -12.96 6.77 10.18
CA ILE A 300 -14.36 7.24 10.28
C ILE A 300 -14.60 8.03 11.56
N GLU A 301 -13.96 7.62 12.66
CA GLU A 301 -13.91 8.42 13.89
C GLU A 301 -13.31 9.80 13.63
N ARG A 302 -12.21 9.87 12.88
CA ARG A 302 -11.63 11.15 12.47
C ARG A 302 -12.60 11.96 11.61
N LEU A 303 -13.21 11.35 10.60
CA LEU A 303 -14.24 12.00 9.77
C LEU A 303 -15.37 12.61 10.60
N MET A 304 -15.96 11.83 11.52
CA MET A 304 -17.08 12.29 12.34
C MET A 304 -16.68 13.44 13.28
N SER A 305 -15.44 13.46 13.76
CA SER A 305 -14.92 14.54 14.61
C SER A 305 -14.38 15.77 13.84
N LEU A 306 -14.25 15.72 12.51
CA LEU A 306 -13.81 16.87 11.73
C LEU A 306 -14.76 18.06 11.87
N PRO A 307 -14.29 19.27 12.23
CA PRO A 307 -15.13 20.46 12.25
C PRO A 307 -15.57 20.85 10.82
N ASP A 308 -16.80 21.32 10.69
CA ASP A 308 -17.31 21.82 9.41
C ASP A 308 -16.49 23.04 8.93
N HIS A 309 -16.26 23.12 7.61
CA HIS A 309 -15.57 24.24 6.94
C HIS A 309 -14.11 24.51 7.37
N THR A 310 -13.39 23.52 7.89
CA THR A 310 -11.95 23.68 8.19
C THR A 310 -11.06 23.31 7.01
N GLN A 311 -10.20 24.25 6.62
CA GLN A 311 -9.03 23.93 5.81
C GLN A 311 -8.01 23.26 6.73
N THR A 312 -7.63 22.04 6.37
CA THR A 312 -6.69 21.24 7.14
C THR A 312 -5.41 21.12 6.32
N TYR A 313 -4.27 21.15 7.00
CA TYR A 313 -2.95 21.00 6.35
C TYR A 313 -2.34 19.62 6.61
N ASP A 314 -3.20 18.64 6.94
CA ASP A 314 -2.86 17.26 7.25
C ASP A 314 -3.47 16.32 6.19
N PHE A 315 -2.73 15.29 5.82
CA PHE A 315 -3.16 14.34 4.78
C PHE A 315 -4.38 13.52 5.21
N ILE A 316 -4.43 13.10 6.48
CA ILE A 316 -5.55 12.31 7.02
C ILE A 316 -6.85 13.10 6.87
N ASP A 317 -6.85 14.37 7.26
CA ASP A 317 -8.05 15.20 7.24
C ASP A 317 -8.51 15.46 5.80
N GLU A 318 -7.59 15.80 4.90
CA GLU A 318 -7.92 15.96 3.48
C GLU A 318 -8.42 14.65 2.84
N TRP A 319 -7.86 13.51 3.24
CA TRP A 319 -8.28 12.20 2.73
C TRP A 319 -9.69 11.81 3.20
N VAL A 320 -9.96 11.87 4.50
CA VAL A 320 -11.25 11.41 5.03
C VAL A 320 -12.41 12.30 4.59
N LYS A 321 -12.15 13.50 4.06
CA LYS A 321 -13.17 14.37 3.46
C LYS A 321 -13.93 13.73 2.29
N ILE A 322 -13.37 12.68 1.66
CA ILE A 322 -14.10 11.84 0.69
C ILE A 322 -15.42 11.30 1.29
N GLY A 323 -15.46 11.05 2.60
CA GLY A 323 -16.62 10.56 3.33
C GLY A 323 -17.58 11.65 3.85
N LEU A 324 -17.35 12.95 3.57
CA LEU A 324 -18.26 14.01 4.03
C LEU A 324 -19.74 13.79 3.63
N PRO A 325 -20.08 13.27 2.43
CA PRO A 325 -21.47 12.96 2.11
C PRO A 325 -22.08 11.90 3.04
N ALA A 326 -21.29 10.90 3.45
CA ALA A 326 -21.73 9.88 4.41
C ALA A 326 -21.94 10.47 5.80
N LYS A 327 -20.99 11.28 6.29
CA LYS A 327 -21.12 12.02 7.55
C LYS A 327 -22.38 12.88 7.56
N LYS A 328 -22.57 13.70 6.52
CA LYS A 328 -23.72 14.60 6.38
C LYS A 328 -25.03 13.82 6.50
N LYS A 329 -25.17 12.74 5.72
CA LYS A 329 -26.36 11.90 5.74
C LYS A 329 -26.64 11.31 7.13
N VAL A 330 -25.62 10.79 7.81
CA VAL A 330 -25.78 10.21 9.15
C VAL A 330 -26.18 11.26 10.18
N LEU A 331 -25.60 12.47 10.13
CA LEU A 331 -25.99 13.55 11.03
C LEU A 331 -27.43 14.03 10.77
N GLU A 332 -27.87 14.04 9.51
CA GLU A 332 -29.24 14.40 9.14
C GLU A 332 -30.27 13.33 9.56
N GLU A 333 -29.97 12.04 9.33
CA GLU A 333 -30.92 10.94 9.57
C GLU A 333 -30.86 10.38 11.00
N ALA A 334 -29.72 10.49 11.67
CA ALA A 334 -29.41 9.80 12.92
C ALA A 334 -28.60 10.64 13.92
N GLY A 335 -28.57 11.97 13.76
CA GLY A 335 -27.82 12.88 14.64
C GLY A 335 -28.28 12.90 16.10
N ASN A 336 -29.46 12.37 16.40
CA ASN A 336 -29.99 12.20 17.75
C ASN A 336 -29.54 10.88 18.43
N LEU A 337 -28.94 9.95 17.69
CA LEU A 337 -28.44 8.69 18.26
C LEU A 337 -27.14 8.93 19.04
N PRO A 338 -26.77 8.02 19.95
CA PRO A 338 -25.46 8.07 20.62
C PRO A 338 -24.29 8.09 19.63
N PRO A 339 -23.17 8.78 19.92
CA PRO A 339 -22.03 8.91 19.00
C PRO A 339 -21.50 7.57 18.45
N GLU A 340 -21.45 6.52 19.26
CA GLU A 340 -21.01 5.18 18.81
C GLU A 340 -21.94 4.58 17.73
N GLN A 341 -23.24 4.82 17.83
CA GLN A 341 -24.20 4.39 16.82
C GLN A 341 -24.05 5.22 15.53
N GLN A 342 -23.81 6.53 15.66
CA GLN A 342 -23.52 7.39 14.51
C GLN A 342 -22.25 6.93 13.79
N LEU A 343 -21.18 6.58 14.52
CA LEU A 343 -19.95 6.02 13.94
C LEU A 343 -20.23 4.74 13.16
N THR A 344 -20.94 3.79 13.77
CA THR A 344 -21.31 2.52 13.13
C THR A 344 -22.14 2.72 11.86
N LEU A 345 -23.04 3.71 11.85
CA LEU A 345 -23.81 4.07 10.67
C LEU A 345 -22.91 4.72 9.61
N CYS A 346 -22.03 5.63 10.00
CA CYS A 346 -21.10 6.31 9.10
C CYS A 346 -20.09 5.35 8.45
N GLU A 347 -19.64 4.33 9.17
CA GLU A 347 -18.80 3.27 8.61
C GLU A 347 -19.49 2.55 7.44
N LYS A 348 -20.80 2.25 7.58
CA LYS A 348 -21.60 1.61 6.52
C LYS A 348 -21.99 2.57 5.40
N GLU A 349 -22.34 3.81 5.73
CA GLU A 349 -22.67 4.83 4.72
C GLU A 349 -21.43 5.25 3.92
N SER A 350 -20.23 5.25 4.50
CA SER A 350 -18.97 5.51 3.79
C SER A 350 -18.68 4.45 2.73
N VAL A 351 -18.99 3.17 3.02
CA VAL A 351 -18.94 2.09 2.04
C VAL A 351 -19.88 2.38 0.87
N LYS A 352 -21.13 2.76 1.13
CA LYS A 352 -22.11 3.12 0.08
C LYS A 352 -21.67 4.35 -0.72
N ASN A 353 -21.13 5.36 -0.06
CA ASN A 353 -20.57 6.55 -0.71
C ASN A 353 -19.43 6.19 -1.67
N SER A 354 -18.51 5.33 -1.24
CA SER A 354 -17.41 4.83 -2.08
C SER A 354 -17.90 4.00 -3.27
N MET A 355 -18.95 3.19 -3.08
CA MET A 355 -19.61 2.49 -4.19
C MET A 355 -20.26 3.46 -5.19
N GLY A 356 -20.85 4.56 -4.71
CA GLY A 356 -21.35 5.64 -5.57
C GLY A 356 -20.23 6.33 -6.34
N ASN A 357 -19.11 6.61 -5.68
CA ASN A 357 -17.93 7.22 -6.29
C ASN A 357 -17.33 6.34 -7.39
N LEU A 358 -17.30 5.00 -7.21
CA LEU A 358 -16.88 4.07 -8.26
C LEU A 358 -17.67 4.25 -9.57
N LEU A 359 -18.96 4.57 -9.51
CA LEU A 359 -19.80 4.80 -10.70
C LEU A 359 -19.49 6.13 -11.43
N THR A 360 -18.67 7.00 -10.84
CA THR A 360 -18.15 8.20 -11.53
C THR A 360 -17.02 7.87 -12.50
N TYR A 361 -16.35 6.72 -12.34
CA TYR A 361 -15.32 6.25 -13.26
C TYR A 361 -15.99 5.71 -14.53
N PRO A 362 -15.74 6.31 -15.73
CA PRO A 362 -16.47 5.92 -16.94
C PRO A 362 -16.34 4.44 -17.29
N PHE A 363 -15.16 3.85 -17.11
CA PHE A 363 -14.90 2.44 -17.40
C PHE A 363 -15.53 1.48 -16.37
N VAL A 364 -15.64 1.88 -15.10
CA VAL A 364 -16.38 1.11 -14.08
C VAL A 364 -17.88 1.13 -14.40
N ARG A 365 -18.43 2.33 -14.64
CA ARG A 365 -19.84 2.50 -14.98
C ARG A 365 -20.21 1.69 -16.22
N SER A 366 -19.39 1.72 -17.26
CA SER A 366 -19.62 0.92 -18.47
C SER A 366 -19.63 -0.59 -18.17
N ALA A 367 -18.68 -1.08 -17.37
CA ALA A 367 -18.59 -2.49 -17.02
C ALA A 367 -19.78 -2.97 -16.17
N VAL A 368 -20.28 -2.13 -15.26
CA VAL A 368 -21.47 -2.41 -14.46
C VAL A 368 -22.72 -2.46 -15.33
N VAL A 369 -22.93 -1.46 -16.20
CA VAL A 369 -24.09 -1.41 -17.11
C VAL A 369 -24.11 -2.60 -18.07
N ASN A 370 -22.93 -3.05 -18.53
CA ASN A 370 -22.80 -4.21 -19.40
C ASN A 370 -22.91 -5.56 -18.65
N GLY A 371 -23.03 -5.55 -17.32
CA GLY A 371 -23.12 -6.77 -16.51
C GLY A 371 -21.81 -7.57 -16.39
N THR A 372 -20.67 -6.98 -16.79
CA THR A 372 -19.36 -7.62 -16.69
C THR A 372 -18.66 -7.34 -15.36
N LEU A 373 -19.19 -6.42 -14.55
CA LEU A 373 -18.65 -6.06 -13.24
C LEU A 373 -19.75 -5.86 -12.21
N THR A 374 -19.61 -6.45 -11.03
CA THR A 374 -20.52 -6.25 -9.89
C THR A 374 -19.87 -5.42 -8.78
N LEU A 375 -20.57 -4.39 -8.29
CA LEU A 375 -20.15 -3.62 -7.11
C LEU A 375 -20.74 -4.20 -5.83
N ARG A 376 -19.87 -4.45 -4.85
CA ARG A 376 -20.23 -5.03 -3.55
C ARG A 376 -19.78 -4.13 -2.40
N GLY A 377 -20.62 -4.02 -1.39
CA GLY A 377 -20.28 -3.45 -0.10
C GLY A 377 -20.21 -4.55 0.96
N GLY A 378 -19.22 -4.45 1.84
CA GLY A 378 -19.02 -5.34 2.97
C GLY A 378 -18.79 -4.53 4.24
N TYR A 379 -19.22 -5.08 5.37
CA TYR A 379 -19.00 -4.52 6.70
C TYR A 379 -18.59 -5.65 7.65
N TYR A 380 -17.34 -5.59 8.12
CA TYR A 380 -16.77 -6.53 9.07
C TYR A 380 -16.81 -5.98 10.50
N ASP A 381 -17.66 -6.58 11.32
CA ASP A 381 -17.68 -6.33 12.75
C ASP A 381 -16.70 -7.29 13.44
N PHE A 382 -15.46 -6.87 13.64
CA PHE A 382 -14.46 -7.71 14.29
C PHE A 382 -14.67 -7.83 15.81
N VAL A 383 -15.54 -6.99 16.40
CA VAL A 383 -15.87 -7.07 17.82
C VAL A 383 -16.79 -8.27 18.06
N ASN A 384 -17.77 -8.45 17.18
CA ASN A 384 -18.75 -9.54 17.27
C ASN A 384 -18.41 -10.74 16.38
N GLY A 385 -17.45 -10.60 15.46
CA GLY A 385 -17.05 -11.65 14.51
C GLY A 385 -18.00 -11.80 13.31
N ASP A 386 -18.78 -10.77 12.99
CA ASP A 386 -19.82 -10.82 11.95
C ASP A 386 -19.37 -10.13 10.66
N PHE A 387 -19.81 -10.67 9.52
CA PHE A 387 -19.62 -10.02 8.22
C PHE A 387 -20.96 -9.86 7.50
N LYS A 388 -21.31 -8.62 7.15
CA LYS A 388 -22.51 -8.29 6.37
C LYS A 388 -22.09 -7.81 4.99
N GLN A 389 -22.80 -8.26 3.95
CA GLN A 389 -22.55 -7.82 2.58
C GLN A 389 -23.83 -7.39 1.87
N TRP A 390 -23.69 -6.49 0.92
CA TRP A 390 -24.72 -6.07 0.00
C TRP A 390 -24.13 -5.86 -1.39
N LYS A 391 -24.99 -5.88 -2.42
CA LYS A 391 -24.60 -5.61 -3.80
C LYS A 391 -25.43 -4.45 -4.36
N ILE A 392 -24.83 -3.68 -5.25
CA ILE A 392 -25.56 -2.73 -6.08
C ILE A 392 -25.46 -3.24 -7.52
N LEU A 393 -26.64 -3.65 -8.03
CA LEU A 393 -26.89 -4.32 -9.32
C LEU A 393 -26.10 -5.63 -9.50
#